data_AF-A0A7X5D597-F1
#
_entry.id   AF-A0A7X5D597-F1
#
_cell.length_a   1.000
_cell.length_b   1.000
_cell.length_c   1.000
_cell.angle_alpha   90.00
_cell.angle_beta   90.00
_cell.angle_gamma   90.00
#
_symmetry.space_group_name_H-M   'P 1'
#
loop_
_entity.id
_entity.type
_entity.pdbx_description
1 polymer ?
#
loop_
_entity_poly.entity_id
_entity_poly.type
_entity_poly.pdbx_seq_one_letter_code
_entity_poly.pdbx_strand_id
1 'polypeptide(L)'
;MGKASPYASLSATRAVLDAHGLQAKYSLGQNFLVNDDIVRKSLELAEVGPGDAVLEVGPGIGTLTCALLGAGAQVAAVERDADLPPVLAETTAPWAERFALVRKDALDLSAGDLAQAFGSLGVASGLGEGGAAPSRFGAAGTKLTAPAAELL
;
A
#
# COMPACT_ATOMS: atom_id res chain seq x y z
N MET A 1 17.33 7.83 -15.00
CA MET A 1 16.38 7.69 -13.87
C MET A 1 15.62 6.39 -14.05
N GLY A 2 15.56 5.52 -13.04
CA GLY A 2 14.77 4.28 -13.12
C GLY A 2 13.26 4.53 -13.06
N LYS A 3 12.47 3.49 -13.34
CA LYS A 3 11.01 3.53 -13.10
C LYS A 3 10.72 3.66 -11.61
N ALA A 4 9.64 4.35 -11.23
CA ALA A 4 9.17 4.37 -9.84
C ALA A 4 8.52 3.03 -9.46
N SER A 5 7.83 2.40 -10.40
CA SER A 5 7.32 1.04 -10.25
C SER A 5 7.62 0.19 -11.48
N PRO A 6 8.06 -1.07 -11.31
CA PRO A 6 8.25 -1.97 -12.44
C PRO A 6 6.93 -2.30 -13.16
N TYR A 7 5.78 -2.15 -12.48
CA TYR A 7 4.46 -2.53 -12.97
C TYR A 7 3.63 -1.38 -13.56
N ALA A 8 4.15 -0.15 -13.53
CA ALA A 8 3.48 1.05 -14.04
C ALA A 8 3.55 1.18 -15.58
N SER A 9 3.20 0.11 -16.30
CA SER A 9 2.95 0.13 -17.75
C SER A 9 1.88 -0.89 -18.13
N LEU A 10 1.17 -0.63 -19.23
CA LEU A 10 0.12 -1.52 -19.72
C LEU A 10 0.64 -2.94 -19.99
N SER A 11 1.83 -3.04 -20.58
CA SER A 11 2.48 -4.32 -20.86
C SER A 11 2.82 -5.11 -19.60
N ALA A 12 3.40 -4.46 -18.58
CA ALA A 12 3.78 -5.11 -17.33
C ALA A 12 2.54 -5.52 -16.53
N THR A 13 1.53 -4.66 -16.46
CA THR A 13 0.25 -4.97 -15.81
C THR A 13 -0.41 -6.21 -16.45
N ARG A 14 -0.49 -6.27 -17.78
CA ARG A 14 -1.04 -7.43 -18.49
C ARG A 14 -0.23 -8.70 -18.22
N ALA A 15 1.10 -8.62 -18.29
CA ALA A 15 1.96 -9.76 -18.05
C ALA A 15 1.74 -10.36 -16.64
N VAL A 16 1.60 -9.52 -15.61
CA VAL A 16 1.28 -9.98 -14.25
C VAL A 16 -0.10 -10.65 -14.20
N LEU A 17 -1.14 -10.00 -14.73
CA LEU A 17 -2.49 -10.57 -14.72
C LEU A 17 -2.54 -11.93 -15.44
N ASP A 18 -1.92 -12.02 -16.62
CA ASP A 18 -1.89 -13.24 -17.43
C ASP A 18 -1.11 -14.36 -16.72
N ALA A 19 0.01 -14.05 -16.06
CA ALA A 19 0.82 -15.03 -15.32
C ALA A 19 0.05 -15.68 -14.15
N HIS A 20 -0.91 -14.96 -13.57
CA HIS A 20 -1.78 -15.46 -12.50
C HIS A 20 -3.16 -15.92 -13.00
N GLY A 21 -3.42 -15.90 -14.31
CA GLY A 21 -4.73 -16.26 -14.87
C GLY A 21 -5.86 -15.32 -14.45
N LEU A 22 -5.54 -14.07 -14.14
CA LEU A 22 -6.47 -13.06 -13.65
C LEU A 22 -6.91 -12.10 -14.76
N GLN A 23 -8.05 -11.46 -14.54
CA GLN A 23 -8.56 -10.37 -15.35
C GLN A 23 -9.09 -9.28 -14.41
N ALA A 24 -9.13 -8.03 -14.87
CA ALA A 24 -9.69 -6.93 -14.09
C ALA A 24 -11.17 -7.18 -13.79
N LYS A 25 -11.55 -7.12 -12.50
CA LYS A 25 -12.92 -7.34 -12.04
C LYS A 25 -13.69 -6.02 -11.97
N TYR A 26 -14.56 -5.80 -12.96
CA TYR A 26 -15.46 -4.64 -12.98
C TYR A 26 -16.36 -4.54 -11.76
N SER A 27 -16.82 -5.68 -11.21
CA SER A 27 -17.64 -5.72 -9.99
C SER A 27 -16.92 -5.18 -8.75
N LEU A 28 -15.60 -5.24 -8.74
CA LEU A 28 -14.75 -4.68 -7.67
C LEU A 28 -14.22 -3.28 -8.03
N GLY A 29 -14.58 -2.73 -9.20
CA GLY A 29 -14.12 -1.42 -9.65
C GLY A 29 -12.61 -1.34 -9.97
N GLN A 30 -11.97 -2.48 -10.25
CA GLN A 30 -10.51 -2.54 -10.45
C GLN A 30 -10.07 -1.73 -11.68
N ASN A 31 -9.18 -0.75 -11.43
CA ASN A 31 -8.47 0.02 -12.43
C ASN A 31 -6.99 0.08 -12.01
N PHE A 32 -6.09 -0.42 -12.86
CA PHE A 32 -4.66 -0.50 -12.53
C PHE A 32 -3.91 0.74 -12.98
N LEU A 33 -3.00 1.25 -12.14
CA LEU A 33 -2.09 2.33 -12.50
C LEU A 33 -1.05 1.81 -13.50
N VAL A 34 -1.04 2.39 -14.70
CA VAL A 34 -0.14 2.01 -15.82
C VAL A 34 0.74 3.17 -16.30
N ASN A 35 0.81 4.25 -15.53
CA ASN A 35 1.62 5.42 -15.85
C ASN A 35 2.57 5.73 -14.70
N ASP A 36 3.86 5.56 -14.95
CA ASP A 36 4.93 5.73 -13.98
C ASP A 36 5.09 7.20 -13.51
N ASP A 37 4.75 8.19 -14.35
CA ASP A 37 4.78 9.60 -13.96
C ASP A 37 3.67 9.94 -12.97
N ILE A 38 2.49 9.32 -13.12
CA ILE A 38 1.40 9.44 -12.14
C ILE A 38 1.82 8.81 -10.82
N VAL A 39 2.47 7.65 -10.84
CA VAL A 39 3.01 7.00 -9.64
C VAL A 39 4.03 7.90 -8.93
N ARG A 40 5.02 8.44 -9.67
CA ARG A 40 5.97 9.43 -9.12
C ARG A 40 5.24 10.61 -8.51
N LYS A 41 4.25 11.16 -9.22
CA LYS A 41 3.53 12.33 -8.74
C LYS A 41 2.74 12.05 -7.46
N SER A 42 2.17 10.87 -7.32
CA SER A 42 1.53 10.42 -6.09
C SER A 42 2.51 10.37 -4.92
N LEU A 43 3.71 9.81 -5.12
CA LEU A 43 4.75 9.77 -4.08
C LEU A 43 5.20 11.18 -3.67
N GLU A 44 5.44 12.06 -4.64
CA GLU A 44 5.82 13.46 -4.39
C GLU A 44 4.76 14.21 -3.58
N LEU A 45 3.48 14.08 -3.97
CA LEU A 45 2.38 14.78 -3.30
C LEU A 45 2.10 14.25 -1.89
N ALA A 46 2.39 12.98 -1.65
CA ALA A 46 2.26 12.35 -0.35
C ALA A 46 3.51 12.55 0.54
N GLU A 47 4.59 13.14 0.00
CA GLU A 47 5.87 13.38 0.68
C GLU A 47 6.39 12.12 1.38
N VAL A 48 6.28 10.98 0.69
CA VAL A 48 6.69 9.68 1.22
C VAL A 48 8.21 9.52 1.13
N GLY A 49 8.81 9.07 2.23
CA GLY A 49 10.22 8.77 2.30
C GLY A 49 10.56 7.57 3.21
N PRO A 50 11.86 7.34 3.43
CA PRO A 50 12.35 6.24 4.26
C PRO A 50 11.81 6.29 5.69
N GLY A 51 11.29 5.16 6.17
CA GLY A 51 10.78 5.01 7.54
C GLY A 51 9.33 5.46 7.74
N ASP A 52 8.66 5.98 6.70
CA ASP A 52 7.24 6.30 6.78
C ASP A 52 6.38 5.03 6.87
N ALA A 53 5.35 5.06 7.72
CA ALA A 53 4.29 4.05 7.74
C ALA A 53 3.14 4.50 6.83
N VAL A 54 2.77 3.67 5.85
CA VAL A 54 1.74 3.99 4.86
C VAL A 54 0.65 2.94 4.87
N LEU A 55 -0.60 3.41 4.91
CA LEU A 55 -1.76 2.57 4.66
C LEU A 55 -2.18 2.71 3.20
N GLU A 56 -2.26 1.58 2.50
CA GLU A 56 -2.77 1.49 1.14
C GLU A 56 -4.08 0.71 1.12
N VAL A 57 -5.12 1.28 0.49
CA VAL A 57 -6.40 0.59 0.27
C VAL A 57 -6.49 0.19 -1.20
N GLY A 58 -6.72 -1.09 -1.46
CA GLY A 58 -6.82 -1.63 -2.82
C GLY A 58 -5.49 -1.55 -3.57
N PRO A 59 -4.43 -2.26 -3.14
CA PRO A 59 -3.12 -2.24 -3.80
C PRO A 59 -3.15 -2.81 -5.23
N GLY A 60 -4.18 -3.59 -5.59
CA GLY A 60 -4.28 -4.22 -6.90
C GLY A 60 -3.13 -5.21 -7.11
N ILE A 61 -2.41 -5.08 -8.23
CA ILE A 61 -1.20 -5.89 -8.49
C ILE A 61 0.06 -5.37 -7.77
N GLY A 62 -0.06 -4.29 -6.98
CA GLY A 62 1.05 -3.72 -6.23
C GLY A 62 1.83 -2.62 -6.95
N THR A 63 1.26 -1.98 -7.99
CA THR A 63 1.98 -0.93 -8.72
C THR A 63 2.43 0.22 -7.82
N LEU A 64 1.52 0.80 -7.04
CA LEU A 64 1.84 1.89 -6.12
C LEU A 64 2.57 1.35 -4.88
N THR A 65 2.16 0.19 -4.37
CA THR A 65 2.83 -0.55 -3.28
C THR A 65 4.34 -0.68 -3.51
N CYS A 66 4.77 -1.15 -4.69
CA CYS A 66 6.19 -1.30 -5.02
C CYS A 66 6.93 0.05 -5.05
N ALA A 67 6.25 1.12 -5.48
CA ALA A 67 6.83 2.45 -5.51
C ALA A 67 7.01 3.02 -4.09
N LEU A 68 6.02 2.83 -3.21
CA LEU A 68 6.08 3.19 -1.79
C LEU A 68 7.21 2.43 -1.07
N LEU A 69 7.29 1.12 -1.28
CA LEU A 69 8.35 0.27 -0.71
C LEU A 69 9.74 0.64 -1.25
N GLY A 70 9.83 0.93 -2.55
CA GLY A 70 11.05 1.43 -3.21
C GLY A 70 11.52 2.80 -2.68
N ALA A 71 10.59 3.64 -2.24
CA ALA A 71 10.89 4.93 -1.59
C ALA A 71 11.36 4.79 -0.13
N GLY A 72 11.38 3.57 0.43
CA GLY A 72 11.84 3.32 1.79
C GLY A 72 10.73 3.24 2.84
N ALA A 73 9.46 3.32 2.44
CA ALA A 73 8.33 3.21 3.37
C ALA A 73 8.10 1.77 3.87
N GLN A 74 7.35 1.66 4.95
CA GLN A 74 6.68 0.45 5.42
C GLN A 74 5.21 0.53 5.05
N VAL A 75 4.67 -0.49 4.38
CA VAL A 75 3.33 -0.44 3.79
C VAL A 75 2.46 -1.54 4.39
N ALA A 76 1.34 -1.13 5.00
CA ALA A 76 0.22 -2.02 5.28
C ALA A 76 -0.83 -1.82 4.18
N ALA A 77 -1.11 -2.86 3.40
CA ALA A 77 -2.12 -2.81 2.35
C ALA A 77 -3.38 -3.58 2.76
N VAL A 78 -4.55 -3.06 2.41
CA VAL A 78 -5.85 -3.70 2.62
C VAL A 78 -6.43 -4.10 1.27
N GLU A 79 -6.66 -5.39 1.08
CA GLU A 79 -7.19 -5.95 -0.18
C GLU A 79 -8.36 -6.89 0.09
N ARG A 80 -9.46 -6.67 -0.64
CA ARG A 80 -10.68 -7.47 -0.53
C ARG A 80 -10.72 -8.60 -1.55
N ASP A 81 -10.07 -8.45 -2.69
CA ASP A 81 -10.01 -9.49 -3.70
C ASP A 81 -9.17 -10.68 -3.21
N ALA A 82 -9.81 -11.83 -3.05
CA ALA A 82 -9.18 -13.04 -2.54
C ALA A 82 -8.12 -13.63 -3.49
N ASP A 83 -8.10 -13.20 -4.77
CA ASP A 83 -7.19 -13.71 -5.81
C ASP A 83 -5.88 -12.91 -5.94
N LEU A 84 -5.82 -11.69 -5.37
CA LEU A 84 -4.64 -10.83 -5.42
C LEU A 84 -3.51 -11.13 -4.40
N PRO A 85 -3.71 -11.82 -3.26
CA PRO A 85 -2.61 -12.12 -2.33
C PRO A 85 -1.41 -12.85 -2.95
N PRO A 86 -1.57 -13.87 -3.83
CA PRO A 86 -0.42 -14.47 -4.52
C PRO A 86 0.32 -13.48 -5.42
N VAL A 87 -0.41 -12.59 -6.10
CA VAL A 87 0.18 -11.54 -6.95
C VAL A 87 1.01 -10.59 -6.09
N LEU A 88 0.44 -10.09 -5.00
CA LEU A 88 1.12 -9.15 -4.11
C LEU A 88 2.33 -9.79 -3.44
N ALA A 89 2.25 -11.08 -3.06
CA ALA A 89 3.39 -11.80 -2.52
C ALA A 89 4.55 -11.88 -3.53
N GLU A 90 4.27 -12.05 -4.82
CA GLU A 90 5.29 -12.05 -5.87
C GLU A 90 5.82 -10.64 -6.15
N THR A 91 4.93 -9.67 -6.37
CA THR A 91 5.33 -8.32 -6.80
C THR A 91 6.05 -7.54 -5.71
N THR A 92 5.76 -7.84 -4.44
CA THR A 92 6.41 -7.19 -3.28
C THR A 92 7.52 -8.02 -2.64
N ALA A 93 7.84 -9.21 -3.18
CA ALA A 93 8.85 -10.11 -2.63
C ALA A 93 10.20 -9.46 -2.26
N PRO A 94 10.74 -8.48 -3.02
CA PRO A 94 11.98 -7.81 -2.65
C PRO A 94 11.93 -6.97 -1.36
N TRP A 95 10.73 -6.75 -0.81
CA TRP A 95 10.46 -5.89 0.36
C TRP A 95 9.54 -6.57 1.37
N ALA A 96 9.56 -7.91 1.42
CA ALA A 96 8.68 -8.69 2.30
C ALA A 96 8.79 -8.29 3.78
N GLU A 97 9.93 -7.74 4.20
CA GLU A 97 10.17 -7.23 5.55
C GLU A 97 9.52 -5.86 5.85
N ARG A 98 9.05 -5.15 4.83
CA ARG A 98 8.40 -3.83 4.93
C ARG A 98 6.97 -3.82 4.39
N PHE A 99 6.42 -4.97 4.03
CA PHE A 99 5.07 -5.10 3.49
C PHE A 99 4.20 -6.02 4.34
N ALA A 100 3.01 -5.55 4.69
CA ALA A 100 1.98 -6.34 5.36
C ALA A 100 0.67 -6.27 4.58
N LEU A 101 -0.02 -7.41 4.44
CA LEU A 101 -1.30 -7.50 3.73
C LEU A 101 -2.43 -7.89 4.68
N VAL A 102 -3.47 -7.06 4.74
CA VAL A 102 -4.73 -7.30 5.44
C VAL A 102 -5.79 -7.69 4.42
N ARG A 103 -6.28 -8.93 4.49
CA ARG A 103 -7.29 -9.47 3.56
C ARG A 103 -8.69 -9.12 4.06
N LYS A 104 -9.18 -7.92 3.76
CA LYS A 104 -10.45 -7.39 4.29
C LYS A 104 -11.06 -6.37 3.33
N ASP A 105 -12.37 -6.14 3.47
CA ASP A 105 -12.97 -4.90 2.96
C ASP A 105 -12.43 -3.72 3.79
N ALA A 106 -12.02 -2.65 3.12
CA ALA A 106 -11.52 -1.45 3.78
C ALA A 106 -12.61 -0.77 4.63
N LEU A 107 -13.89 -0.94 4.29
CA LEU A 107 -15.01 -0.42 5.09
C LEU A 107 -15.17 -1.14 6.43
N ASP A 108 -14.64 -2.35 6.56
CA ASP A 108 -14.70 -3.15 7.79
C ASP A 108 -13.41 -3.05 8.62
N LEU A 109 -12.43 -2.24 8.18
CA LEU A 109 -11.11 -2.16 8.82
C LEU A 109 -11.18 -1.56 10.23
N SER A 110 -10.52 -2.21 11.19
CA SER A 110 -10.45 -1.76 12.58
C SER A 110 -9.05 -1.26 12.97
N ALA A 111 -8.96 -0.51 14.06
CA ALA A 111 -7.68 -0.11 14.65
C ALA A 111 -6.82 -1.31 15.05
N GLY A 112 -7.45 -2.41 15.49
CA GLY A 112 -6.74 -3.66 15.84
C GLY A 112 -6.09 -4.32 14.63
N ASP A 113 -6.75 -4.30 13.46
CA ASP A 113 -6.19 -4.81 12.22
C ASP A 113 -4.93 -4.02 11.81
N LEU A 114 -4.99 -2.69 11.91
CA LEU A 114 -3.86 -1.80 11.61
C LEU A 114 -2.70 -1.98 12.60
N ALA A 115 -3.01 -2.07 13.90
CA ALA A 115 -2.00 -2.30 14.93
C ALA A 115 -1.28 -3.64 14.73
N GLN A 116 -2.00 -4.70 14.35
CA GLN A 116 -1.42 -5.99 14.03
C GLN A 116 -0.52 -5.91 12.79
N ALA A 117 -1.01 -5.29 11.71
CA ALA A 117 -0.26 -5.18 10.47
C ALA A 117 1.05 -4.41 10.67
N PHE A 118 1.01 -3.21 11.24
CA PHE A 118 2.21 -2.41 11.50
C PHE A 118 3.11 -3.01 12.59
N GLY A 119 2.53 -3.67 13.59
CA GLY A 119 3.29 -4.42 14.60
C GLY A 119 4.14 -5.53 13.98
N SER A 120 3.64 -6.22 12.96
CA SER A 120 4.41 -7.26 12.23
C SER A 120 5.61 -6.71 11.45
N LEU A 121 5.60 -5.41 11.12
CA LEU A 121 6.68 -4.70 10.43
C LEU A 121 7.70 -4.08 11.40
N GLY A 122 7.56 -4.33 12.71
CA GLY A 122 8.40 -3.73 13.74
C GLY A 122 8.14 -2.23 13.96
N VAL A 123 7.00 -1.71 13.48
CA VAL A 123 6.55 -0.36 13.82
C VAL A 123 6.00 -0.41 15.24
N ALA A 124 6.70 0.22 16.18
CA ALA A 124 6.27 0.27 17.57
C ALA A 124 4.87 0.89 17.65
N SER A 125 3.99 0.25 18.44
CA SER A 125 2.64 0.73 18.74
C SER A 125 2.69 2.01 19.57
N GLY A 126 3.01 3.15 18.93
CA GLY A 126 2.86 4.48 19.50
C GLY A 126 1.40 4.97 19.54
N LEU A 127 0.42 4.06 19.35
CA LEU A 127 -1.01 4.35 19.45
C LEU A 127 -1.45 4.14 20.90
N GLY A 128 -0.96 4.99 21.80
CA GLY A 128 -1.51 5.14 23.15
C GLY A 128 -2.92 5.73 23.06
N GLU A 129 -3.81 5.28 23.95
CA GLU A 129 -5.21 5.72 24.01
C GLU A 129 -5.31 7.24 24.19
N GLY A 130 -5.68 7.95 23.12
CA GLY A 130 -5.83 9.40 23.12
C GLY A 130 -5.06 10.07 21.97
N GLY A 131 -5.49 9.84 20.73
CA GLY A 131 -4.95 10.50 19.56
C GLY A 131 -6.02 10.68 18.50
N ALA A 132 -6.15 11.89 17.97
CA ALA A 132 -7.15 12.24 16.97
C ALA A 132 -7.17 11.25 15.80
N ALA A 133 -8.37 10.94 15.32
CA ALA A 133 -8.57 10.10 14.13
C ALA A 133 -7.72 10.61 12.95
N PRO A 134 -7.17 9.71 12.11
CA PRO A 134 -6.38 10.10 10.95
C PRO A 134 -7.15 11.11 10.11
N SER A 135 -6.56 12.28 9.87
CA SER A 135 -7.26 13.47 9.41
C SER A 135 -7.50 13.54 7.90
N ARG A 136 -7.28 12.46 7.15
CA ARG A 136 -7.67 12.36 5.73
C ARG A 136 -7.62 10.92 5.22
N PHE A 137 -8.77 10.34 4.90
CA PHE A 137 -8.88 9.14 4.08
C PHE A 137 -9.04 9.56 2.60
N GLY A 138 -8.09 9.18 1.75
CA GLY A 138 -8.17 9.39 0.31
C GLY A 138 -7.67 8.18 -0.45
N ALA A 139 -8.29 7.87 -1.59
CA ALA A 139 -7.88 6.80 -2.50
C ALA A 139 -6.55 7.13 -3.18
N ALA A 140 -5.45 6.94 -2.46
CA ALA A 140 -4.05 6.80 -2.89
C ALA A 140 -3.20 6.96 -1.62
N GLY A 141 -2.37 5.96 -1.31
CA GLY A 141 -1.39 5.90 -0.20
C GLY A 141 -1.45 7.06 0.81
N THR A 142 -2.17 6.87 1.91
CA THR A 142 -2.20 7.86 2.99
C THR A 142 -1.03 7.57 3.94
N LYS A 143 -0.15 8.55 4.12
CA LYS A 143 0.87 8.51 5.16
C LYS A 143 0.21 8.56 6.54
N LEU A 144 0.51 7.57 7.38
CA LEU A 144 0.18 7.64 8.80
C LEU A 144 1.26 8.47 9.48
N THR A 145 0.98 9.76 9.69
CA THR A 145 1.80 10.58 10.58
C THR A 145 1.43 10.22 12.02
N ALA A 146 2.15 9.28 12.63
CA ALA A 146 2.21 9.28 14.09
C ALA A 146 2.99 10.54 14.50
N PRO A 147 2.52 11.35 15.47
CA PRO A 147 3.34 12.42 16.00
C PRO A 147 4.57 11.78 16.68
N ALA A 148 5.74 11.96 16.08
CA ALA A 148 7.00 11.78 16.76
C ALA A 148 7.06 12.86 17.85
N ALA A 149 6.76 12.48 19.09
CA ALA A 149 7.01 13.24 20.30
C ALA A 149 6.81 14.77 20.20
N GLU A 150 5.56 15.23 20.33
CA GLU A 150 5.20 16.49 21.00
C GLU A 150 3.69 16.69 20.91
N LEU A 151 3.01 16.51 22.04
CA LEU A 151 1.77 17.18 22.43
C LEU A 151 1.57 16.92 23.93
N LEU A 152 2.29 17.75 24.73
CA LEU A 152 2.29 17.88 26.20
C LEU A 152 2.60 16.62 27.04
#